data_AF-A6BD73-F1
#
_entry.id   AF-A6BD73-F1
#
_cell.length_a   1.000
_cell.length_b   1.000
_cell.length_c   1.000
_cell.angle_alpha   90.00
_cell.angle_beta   90.00
_cell.angle_gamma   90.00
#
_symmetry.space_group_name_H-M   'P 1'
#
loop_
_entity.id
_entity.type
_entity.pdbx_description
1 polymer ?
#
loop_
_entity_poly.entity_id
_entity_poly.type
_entity_poly.pdbx_seq_one_letter_code
_entity_poly.pdbx_strand_id
1 'polypeptide(L)'
;MEIDVESKKIVDIKKEVEEEALKFRKITTKEPCQKYFDPKEPADVNWNNKEVYIDALYQGYLDACRTIHWNSKANEDGKKLLKEKKEWDKKRDKKGSSLEEENPMREPLKTVAEELQEYFKENKEEENKETFNKKHTEWCESLIKDYSSYLDEKLTYGQAQKIINMAFKYLYCIFDAKEKLEEKKERFKYCHMPLDKFSLEWVKRYFKKGSVKSWSHMEKEDLENKEYGYNTYLKNIEEYCEQKYDGQISPLQLDFIVWPKMQKIMATEEFIKTFEEDDDKWVQKAIGCEKYDIGNMNEILEKRLIKIRPLICDSADSTIYKKK
;
A
#
# COMPACT_ATOMS: atom_id res chain seq x y z
N MET A 1 -4.47 30.51 -24.06
CA MET A 1 -3.53 30.13 -22.99
C MET A 1 -3.02 28.74 -23.33
N GLU A 2 -1.81 28.64 -23.87
CA GLU A 2 -1.13 27.35 -24.00
C GLU A 2 -0.70 26.92 -22.61
N ILE A 3 -1.25 25.81 -22.13
CA ILE A 3 -0.72 25.14 -20.94
C ILE A 3 0.62 24.54 -21.35
N ASP A 4 1.71 24.98 -20.72
CA ASP A 4 3.04 24.42 -20.95
C ASP A 4 3.03 22.89 -20.69
N VAL A 5 3.85 22.14 -21.44
CA VAL A 5 3.85 20.67 -21.47
C VAL A 5 4.02 20.08 -20.06
N GLU A 6 4.83 20.72 -19.21
CA GLU A 6 5.06 20.31 -17.83
C GLU A 6 3.83 20.53 -16.95
N SER A 7 3.19 21.69 -17.08
CA SER A 7 1.93 22.00 -16.39
C SER A 7 0.82 21.03 -16.78
N LYS A 8 0.76 20.63 -18.06
CA LYS A 8 -0.23 19.64 -18.52
C LYS A 8 0.00 18.26 -17.89
N LYS A 9 1.25 17.80 -17.81
CA LYS A 9 1.59 16.52 -17.16
C LYS A 9 1.18 16.49 -15.68
N ILE A 10 1.36 17.60 -14.97
CA ILE A 10 0.97 17.73 -13.56
C ILE A 10 -0.55 17.68 -13.39
N VAL A 11 -1.30 18.34 -14.27
CA VAL A 11 -2.77 18.27 -14.25
C VAL A 11 -3.26 16.86 -14.55
N ASP A 12 -2.70 16.22 -15.58
CA ASP A 12 -3.08 14.86 -15.99
C ASP A 12 -2.79 13.83 -14.87
N ILE A 13 -1.63 13.92 -14.22
CA ILE A 13 -1.28 12.98 -13.13
C ILE A 13 -2.16 13.17 -11.89
N LYS A 14 -2.49 14.41 -11.51
CA LYS A 14 -3.37 14.67 -10.36
C LYS A 14 -4.77 14.09 -10.61
N LYS A 15 -5.29 14.26 -11.82
CA LYS A 15 -6.55 13.65 -12.24
C LYS A 15 -6.48 12.12 -12.20
N GLU A 16 -5.37 11.52 -12.67
CA GLU A 16 -5.19 10.07 -12.59
C GLU A 16 -5.14 9.57 -11.13
N VAL A 17 -4.50 10.31 -10.22
CA VAL A 17 -4.51 10.01 -8.77
C VAL A 17 -5.94 10.02 -8.22
N GLU A 18 -6.73 11.05 -8.52
CA GLU A 18 -8.13 11.15 -8.06
C GLU A 18 -8.97 9.97 -8.58
N GLU A 19 -8.84 9.63 -9.87
CA GLU A 19 -9.55 8.52 -10.49
C GLU A 19 -9.15 7.16 -9.88
N GLU A 20 -7.87 6.91 -9.65
CA GLU A 20 -7.37 5.68 -9.05
C GLU A 20 -7.68 5.59 -7.54
N ALA A 21 -7.65 6.70 -6.82
CA ALA A 21 -8.10 6.76 -5.42
C ALA A 21 -9.59 6.42 -5.29
N LEU A 22 -10.43 6.92 -6.22
CA LEU A 22 -11.83 6.56 -6.28
C LEU A 22 -12.03 5.07 -6.60
N LYS A 23 -11.24 4.49 -7.51
CA LYS A 23 -11.27 3.04 -7.79
C LYS A 23 -10.85 2.24 -6.55
N PHE A 24 -9.78 2.64 -5.87
CA PHE A 24 -9.30 2.02 -4.64
C PHE A 24 -10.37 2.03 -3.55
N ARG A 25 -11.09 3.16 -3.38
CA ARG A 25 -12.24 3.28 -2.47
C ARG A 25 -13.32 2.26 -2.80
N LYS A 26 -13.73 2.17 -4.07
CA LYS A 26 -14.81 1.27 -4.53
C LYS A 26 -14.50 -0.21 -4.31
N ILE A 27 -13.24 -0.62 -4.42
CA ILE A 27 -12.81 -2.00 -4.18
C ILE A 27 -12.55 -2.29 -2.69
N THR A 28 -12.49 -1.26 -1.84
CA THR A 28 -12.35 -1.42 -0.38
C THR A 28 -13.70 -1.81 0.21
N THR A 29 -14.03 -3.10 0.12
CA THR A 29 -15.30 -3.67 0.57
C THR A 29 -15.22 -4.35 1.93
N LYS A 30 -14.10 -4.19 2.65
CA LYS A 30 -13.85 -4.88 3.92
C LYS A 30 -13.91 -3.90 5.08
N GLU A 31 -14.45 -4.39 6.18
CA GLU A 31 -14.32 -3.75 7.48
C GLU A 31 -12.83 -3.68 7.90
N PRO A 32 -12.45 -2.64 8.66
CA PRO A 32 -13.35 -1.63 9.24
C PRO A 32 -13.56 -0.39 8.38
N CYS A 33 -12.77 -0.17 7.32
CA CYS A 33 -12.83 1.10 6.58
C CYS A 33 -14.04 1.23 5.66
N GLN A 34 -14.67 0.12 5.24
CA GLN A 34 -15.83 0.12 4.36
C GLN A 34 -16.94 1.09 4.81
N LYS A 35 -17.22 1.17 6.12
CA LYS A 35 -18.30 2.02 6.68
C LYS A 35 -18.12 3.52 6.37
N TYR A 36 -16.89 3.97 6.15
CA TYR A 36 -16.62 5.37 5.80
C TYR A 36 -16.92 5.70 4.34
N PHE A 37 -17.05 4.68 3.49
CA PHE A 37 -17.27 4.82 2.06
C PHE A 37 -18.70 4.51 1.63
N ASP A 38 -19.57 4.10 2.56
CA ASP A 38 -20.98 3.83 2.26
C ASP A 38 -21.70 5.14 1.94
N PRO A 39 -22.24 5.31 0.70
CA PRO A 39 -22.99 6.50 0.34
C PRO A 39 -24.33 6.64 1.08
N LYS A 40 -24.87 5.53 1.61
CA LYS A 40 -26.18 5.50 2.31
C LYS A 40 -26.05 5.87 3.77
N GLU A 41 -24.87 5.63 4.35
CA GLU A 41 -24.55 5.94 5.74
C GLU A 41 -23.24 6.72 5.77
N PRO A 42 -23.22 7.99 5.31
CA PRO A 42 -22.04 8.82 5.49
C PRO A 42 -21.89 9.06 6.99
N ALA A 43 -21.23 8.14 7.70
CA ALA A 43 -20.89 8.31 9.09
C ALA A 43 -20.20 9.67 9.23
N ASP A 44 -20.77 10.55 10.03
CA ASP A 44 -20.11 11.79 10.39
C ASP A 44 -18.84 11.40 11.16
N VAL A 45 -17.70 11.70 10.57
CA VAL A 45 -16.42 11.28 11.13
C VAL A 45 -16.06 12.28 12.20
N ASN A 46 -16.17 11.86 13.46
CA ASN A 46 -15.59 12.63 14.55
C ASN A 46 -14.07 12.50 14.50
N TRP A 47 -13.40 13.43 13.82
CA TRP A 47 -11.94 13.49 13.71
C TRP A 47 -11.22 13.66 15.05
N ASN A 48 -11.95 14.06 16.10
CA ASN A 48 -11.46 14.13 17.48
C ASN A 48 -11.59 12.81 18.25
N ASN A 49 -12.21 11.80 17.65
CA ASN A 49 -12.21 10.41 18.12
C ASN A 49 -11.08 9.63 17.41
N LYS A 50 -10.36 8.79 18.16
CA LYS A 50 -9.25 7.99 17.63
C LYS A 50 -9.72 6.83 16.76
N GLU A 51 -11.01 6.51 16.79
CA GLU A 51 -11.59 5.33 16.12
C GLU A 51 -11.30 5.28 14.62
N VAL A 52 -11.39 6.41 13.90
CA VAL A 52 -11.08 6.44 12.45
C VAL A 52 -9.61 6.09 12.17
N TYR A 53 -8.71 6.47 13.07
CA TYR A 53 -7.27 6.19 12.94
C TYR A 53 -6.97 4.73 13.33
N ILE A 54 -7.64 4.19 14.35
CA ILE A 54 -7.58 2.76 14.69
C ILE A 54 -8.11 1.92 13.52
N ASP A 55 -9.22 2.33 12.90
CA ASP A 55 -9.79 1.64 11.75
C ASP A 55 -8.82 1.62 10.56
N ALA A 56 -8.21 2.76 10.24
CA ALA A 56 -7.24 2.86 9.16
C ALA A 56 -5.99 2.00 9.43
N LEU A 57 -5.45 2.05 10.66
CA LEU A 57 -4.31 1.22 11.08
C LEU A 57 -4.66 -0.27 11.05
N TYR A 58 -5.85 -0.64 11.53
CA TYR A 58 -6.28 -2.02 11.55
C TYR A 58 -6.52 -2.55 10.13
N GLN A 59 -7.06 -1.74 9.23
CA GLN A 59 -7.16 -2.10 7.82
C GLN A 59 -5.77 -2.28 7.18
N GLY A 60 -4.81 -1.40 7.49
CA GLY A 60 -3.40 -1.55 7.08
C GLY A 60 -2.76 -2.83 7.62
N TYR A 61 -3.03 -3.18 8.88
CA TYR A 61 -2.62 -4.44 9.50
C TYR A 61 -3.22 -5.65 8.78
N LEU A 62 -4.53 -5.65 8.51
CA LEU A 62 -5.19 -6.73 7.77
C LEU A 62 -4.61 -6.89 6.36
N ASP A 63 -4.21 -5.81 5.72
CA ASP A 63 -3.57 -5.83 4.41
C ASP A 63 -2.17 -6.44 4.47
N ALA A 64 -1.38 -6.05 5.47
CA ALA A 64 -0.09 -6.67 5.74
C ALA A 64 -0.27 -8.19 5.98
N CYS A 65 -1.22 -8.60 6.83
CA CYS A 65 -1.46 -10.02 7.13
C CYS A 65 -1.81 -10.90 5.95
N ARG A 66 -2.40 -10.35 4.88
CA ARG A 66 -2.68 -11.14 3.66
C ARG A 66 -1.43 -11.43 2.84
N THR A 67 -0.34 -10.73 3.12
CA THR A 67 0.88 -10.72 2.29
C THR A 67 2.11 -11.24 3.05
N ILE A 68 2.00 -11.50 4.35
CA ILE A 68 3.08 -12.04 5.19
C ILE A 68 2.60 -13.21 6.04
N HIS A 69 3.50 -14.18 6.23
CA HIS A 69 3.36 -15.17 7.28
C HIS A 69 3.91 -14.58 8.57
N TRP A 70 3.02 -14.39 9.55
CA TRP A 70 3.39 -13.95 10.88
C TRP A 70 4.01 -15.10 11.66
N ASN A 71 5.07 -14.81 12.41
CA ASN A 71 5.49 -15.74 13.44
C ASN A 71 4.47 -15.70 14.59
N SER A 72 3.96 -16.86 14.97
CA SER A 72 2.95 -17.00 16.03
C SER A 72 3.55 -17.31 17.40
N LYS A 73 4.88 -17.28 17.55
CA LYS A 73 5.53 -17.37 18.86
C LYS A 73 5.21 -16.11 19.66
N ALA A 74 4.78 -16.30 20.89
CA ALA A 74 4.24 -15.26 21.73
C ALA A 74 4.57 -15.56 23.20
N ASN A 75 4.78 -14.50 23.96
CA ASN A 75 4.92 -14.56 25.40
C ASN A 75 3.56 -14.88 26.07
N GLU A 76 3.46 -14.89 27.40
CA GLU A 76 2.20 -15.23 28.07
C GLU A 76 1.04 -14.29 27.70
N ASP A 77 1.31 -12.98 27.64
CA ASP A 77 0.33 -11.97 27.26
C ASP A 77 -0.10 -12.10 25.79
N GLY A 78 0.84 -12.38 24.89
CA GLY A 78 0.52 -12.65 23.49
C GLY A 78 -0.19 -13.98 23.27
N LYS A 79 0.12 -15.04 24.05
CA LYS A 79 -0.66 -16.29 24.02
C LYS A 79 -2.11 -16.02 24.42
N LYS A 80 -2.33 -15.17 25.43
CA LYS A 80 -3.67 -14.72 25.82
C LYS A 80 -4.33 -13.93 24.68
N LEU A 81 -3.65 -12.94 24.11
CA LEU A 81 -4.16 -12.13 23.01
C LEU A 81 -4.52 -12.98 21.77
N LEU A 82 -3.65 -13.92 21.39
CA LEU A 82 -3.89 -14.84 20.27
C LEU A 82 -5.05 -15.80 20.54
N LYS A 83 -5.24 -16.23 21.80
CA LYS A 83 -6.40 -17.03 22.21
C LYS A 83 -7.68 -16.23 22.10
N GLU A 84 -7.71 -15.00 22.62
CA GLU A 84 -8.84 -14.07 22.51
C GLU A 84 -9.16 -13.78 21.05
N LYS A 85 -8.14 -13.53 20.22
CA LYS A 85 -8.30 -13.36 18.78
C LYS A 85 -8.96 -14.58 18.14
N LYS A 86 -8.49 -15.79 18.46
CA LYS A 86 -9.04 -17.03 17.89
C LYS A 86 -10.50 -17.26 18.30
N GLU A 87 -10.84 -16.92 19.54
CA GLU A 87 -12.23 -16.96 20.02
C GLU A 87 -13.08 -15.91 19.32
N TRP A 88 -12.55 -14.70 19.13
CA TRP A 88 -13.19 -13.63 18.38
C TRP A 88 -13.42 -14.02 16.91
N ASP A 89 -12.42 -14.60 16.23
CA ASP A 89 -12.55 -15.04 14.83
C ASP A 89 -13.69 -16.08 14.70
N LYS A 90 -13.81 -17.04 15.65
CA LYS A 90 -14.93 -17.99 15.70
C LYS A 90 -16.29 -17.32 15.93
N LYS A 91 -16.34 -16.27 16.74
CA LYS A 91 -17.58 -15.49 16.96
C LYS A 91 -17.96 -14.72 15.70
N ARG A 92 -16.98 -14.09 15.04
CA ARG A 92 -17.18 -13.37 13.78
C ARG A 92 -17.70 -14.29 12.69
N ASP A 93 -17.16 -15.49 12.55
CA ASP A 93 -17.65 -16.47 11.55
C ASP A 93 -19.13 -16.82 11.74
N LYS A 94 -19.63 -16.79 12.99
CA LYS A 94 -21.04 -17.07 13.31
C LYS A 94 -21.95 -15.85 13.22
N LYS A 95 -21.47 -14.68 13.65
CA LYS A 95 -22.27 -13.46 13.79
C LYS A 95 -22.11 -12.47 12.64
N GLY A 96 -21.09 -12.63 11.79
CA GLY A 96 -20.77 -11.68 10.73
C GLY A 96 -20.60 -10.26 11.28
N SER A 97 -21.18 -9.28 10.59
CA SER A 97 -21.16 -7.86 10.94
C SER A 97 -21.97 -7.50 12.21
N SER A 98 -22.69 -8.44 12.83
CA SER A 98 -23.44 -8.19 14.08
C SER A 98 -22.59 -8.38 15.35
N LEU A 99 -21.29 -8.63 15.21
CA LEU A 99 -20.38 -8.75 16.35
C LEU A 99 -19.93 -7.36 16.83
N GLU A 100 -20.40 -6.94 17.99
CA GLU A 100 -20.03 -5.65 18.62
C GLU A 100 -18.65 -5.68 19.31
N GLU A 101 -18.12 -6.87 19.63
CA GLU A 101 -16.81 -7.00 20.28
C GLU A 101 -15.69 -6.56 19.31
N GLU A 102 -14.75 -5.74 19.78
CA GLU A 102 -13.58 -5.34 19.00
C GLU A 102 -12.60 -6.50 18.81
N ASN A 103 -11.88 -6.51 17.67
CA ASN A 103 -10.82 -7.47 17.46
C ASN A 103 -9.64 -7.19 18.42
N PRO A 104 -9.16 -8.17 19.19
CA PRO A 104 -8.06 -7.96 20.14
C PRO A 104 -6.77 -7.43 19.51
N MET A 105 -6.53 -7.68 18.22
CA MET A 105 -5.36 -7.16 17.49
C MET A 105 -5.42 -5.65 17.22
N ARG A 106 -6.47 -4.95 17.68
CA ARG A 106 -6.53 -3.49 17.68
C ARG A 106 -5.78 -2.86 18.83
N GLU A 107 -5.61 -3.58 19.95
CA GLU A 107 -4.94 -3.02 21.14
C GLU A 107 -3.55 -2.48 20.84
N PRO A 108 -2.65 -3.19 20.11
CA PRO A 108 -1.31 -2.67 19.81
C PRO A 108 -1.28 -1.47 18.84
N LEU A 109 -2.44 -1.05 18.31
CA LEU A 109 -2.54 0.07 17.38
C LEU A 109 -2.92 1.38 18.07
N LYS A 110 -3.36 1.32 19.34
CA LYS A 110 -3.97 2.47 20.03
C LYS A 110 -3.00 3.62 20.24
N THR A 111 -1.75 3.35 20.60
CA THR A 111 -0.72 4.39 20.82
C THR A 111 -0.50 5.20 19.55
N VAL A 112 -0.19 4.51 18.44
CA VAL A 112 0.01 5.16 17.14
C VAL A 112 -1.27 5.85 16.65
N ALA A 113 -2.45 5.29 16.91
CA ALA A 113 -3.71 5.94 16.55
C ALA A 113 -3.91 7.30 17.25
N GLU A 114 -3.48 7.42 18.50
CA GLU A 114 -3.51 8.69 19.25
C GLU A 114 -2.53 9.71 18.66
N GLU A 115 -1.33 9.27 18.29
CA GLU A 115 -0.31 10.12 17.65
C GLU A 115 -0.76 10.59 16.25
N LEU A 116 -1.36 9.69 15.45
CA LEU A 116 -1.95 10.05 14.16
C LEU A 116 -3.11 11.04 14.35
N GLN A 117 -3.96 10.81 15.34
CA GLN A 117 -5.03 11.75 15.65
C GLN A 117 -4.47 13.14 15.98
N GLU A 118 -3.45 13.23 16.83
CA GLU A 118 -2.81 14.50 17.18
C GLU A 118 -2.24 15.17 15.94
N TYR A 119 -1.52 14.41 15.10
CA TYR A 119 -0.98 14.89 13.82
C TYR A 119 -2.05 15.54 12.93
N PHE A 120 -3.24 14.94 12.83
CA PHE A 120 -4.33 15.49 12.02
C PHE A 120 -5.14 16.59 12.72
N LYS A 121 -5.14 16.65 14.06
CA LYS A 121 -5.76 17.73 14.86
C LYS A 121 -4.98 19.03 14.79
N GLU A 122 -3.65 18.95 14.85
CA GLU A 122 -2.80 20.13 14.87
C GLU A 122 -3.04 20.96 13.58
N ASN A 123 -3.30 22.26 13.74
CA ASN A 123 -3.17 23.25 12.68
C ASN A 123 -1.91 24.09 12.96
N LYS A 124 -0.79 23.42 13.25
CA LYS A 124 0.50 24.08 13.53
C LYS A 124 1.33 24.26 12.26
N GLU A 125 2.34 25.13 12.37
CA GLU A 125 3.32 25.59 11.36
C GLU A 125 3.69 24.54 10.30
N GLU A 126 4.05 25.04 9.11
CA GLU A 126 4.42 24.26 7.91
C GLU A 126 5.15 22.96 8.27
N GLU A 127 4.40 21.84 8.22
CA GLU A 127 4.99 20.51 8.26
C GLU A 127 6.02 20.47 7.14
N ASN A 128 7.23 20.01 7.45
CA ASN A 128 8.27 19.81 6.46
C ASN A 128 8.63 18.33 6.39
N LYS A 129 9.28 17.97 5.29
CA LYS A 129 9.70 16.60 5.00
C LYS A 129 10.51 15.97 6.15
N GLU A 130 11.46 16.68 6.75
CA GLU A 130 12.31 16.14 7.81
C GLU A 130 11.52 15.83 9.07
N THR A 131 10.61 16.73 9.44
CA THR A 131 9.75 16.58 10.63
C THR A 131 8.77 15.43 10.43
N PHE A 132 8.18 15.29 9.24
CA PHE A 132 7.32 14.15 8.91
C PHE A 132 8.10 12.83 8.96
N ASN A 133 9.30 12.77 8.36
CA ASN A 133 10.11 11.55 8.33
C ASN A 133 10.51 11.09 9.74
N LYS A 134 10.75 12.03 10.65
CA LYS A 134 10.99 11.75 12.06
C LYS A 134 9.74 11.17 12.73
N LYS A 135 8.57 11.79 12.58
CA LYS A 135 7.30 11.26 13.11
C LYS A 135 6.99 9.87 12.55
N HIS A 136 7.19 9.67 11.25
CA HIS A 136 6.99 8.37 10.60
C HIS A 136 7.87 7.27 11.19
N THR A 137 9.15 7.60 11.44
CA THR A 137 10.08 6.70 12.14
C THR A 137 9.54 6.35 13.52
N GLU A 138 9.14 7.36 14.30
CA GLU A 138 8.61 7.20 15.67
C GLU A 138 7.36 6.31 15.67
N TRP A 139 6.42 6.51 14.74
CA TRP A 139 5.25 5.66 14.57
C TRP A 139 5.61 4.21 14.25
N CYS A 140 6.57 3.98 13.36
CA CYS A 140 7.01 2.62 13.03
C CYS A 140 7.68 1.94 14.23
N GLU A 141 8.57 2.64 14.93
CA GLU A 141 9.27 2.12 16.11
C GLU A 141 8.32 1.87 17.29
N SER A 142 7.35 2.77 17.50
CA SER A 142 6.26 2.63 18.47
C SER A 142 5.43 1.38 18.19
N LEU A 143 4.99 1.19 16.93
CA LEU A 143 4.25 0.01 16.50
C LEU A 143 5.06 -1.29 16.69
N ILE A 144 6.35 -1.29 16.36
CA ILE A 144 7.22 -2.45 16.58
C ILE A 144 7.30 -2.79 18.06
N LYS A 145 7.49 -1.78 18.92
CA LYS A 145 7.57 -1.95 20.37
C LYS A 145 6.26 -2.52 20.93
N ASP A 146 5.12 -1.97 20.53
CA ASP A 146 3.80 -2.38 21.02
C ASP A 146 3.46 -3.81 20.58
N TYR A 147 3.85 -4.25 19.38
CA TYR A 147 3.69 -5.67 19.02
C TYR A 147 4.71 -6.58 19.72
N SER A 148 5.91 -6.09 20.02
CA SER A 148 6.95 -6.86 20.72
C SER A 148 6.58 -7.18 22.18
N SER A 149 5.62 -6.47 22.78
CA SER A 149 5.10 -6.85 24.10
C SER A 149 4.16 -8.06 24.05
N TYR A 150 3.74 -8.51 22.86
CA TYR A 150 2.87 -9.68 22.68
C TYR A 150 3.56 -10.80 21.89
N LEU A 151 4.34 -10.48 20.86
CA LEU A 151 4.97 -11.47 19.99
C LEU A 151 6.45 -11.66 20.35
N ASP A 152 6.91 -12.92 20.40
CA ASP A 152 8.31 -13.26 20.70
C ASP A 152 9.25 -12.77 19.60
N GLU A 153 8.77 -12.76 18.35
CA GLU A 153 9.46 -12.15 17.23
C GLU A 153 8.82 -10.80 16.90
N LYS A 154 9.67 -9.77 16.87
CA LYS A 154 9.26 -8.39 16.66
C LYS A 154 8.79 -8.19 15.23
N LEU A 155 7.86 -7.25 15.05
CA LEU A 155 7.64 -6.65 13.74
C LEU A 155 8.96 -6.15 13.16
N THR A 156 9.19 -6.41 11.88
CA THR A 156 10.26 -5.75 11.14
C THR A 156 9.86 -4.34 10.76
N TYR A 157 10.84 -3.49 10.45
CA TYR A 157 10.56 -2.12 9.99
C TYR A 157 9.72 -2.12 8.71
N GLY A 158 10.04 -3.03 7.78
CA GLY A 158 9.28 -3.21 6.56
C GLY A 158 7.81 -3.60 6.76
N GLN A 159 7.50 -4.38 7.81
CA GLN A 159 6.11 -4.68 8.19
C GLN A 159 5.43 -3.44 8.81
N ALA A 160 6.10 -2.76 9.73
CA ALA A 160 5.57 -1.57 10.39
C ALA A 160 5.26 -0.44 9.38
N GLN A 161 6.21 -0.10 8.49
CA GLN A 161 5.97 0.93 7.47
C GLN A 161 4.79 0.57 6.56
N LYS A 162 4.56 -0.73 6.25
CA LYS A 162 3.44 -1.13 5.41
C LYS A 162 2.11 -0.84 6.10
N ILE A 163 2.00 -1.14 7.39
CA ILE A 163 0.81 -0.87 8.20
C ILE A 163 0.54 0.64 8.25
N ILE A 164 1.55 1.43 8.62
CA ILE A 164 1.44 2.89 8.73
C ILE A 164 1.08 3.52 7.38
N ASN A 165 1.79 3.20 6.32
CA ASN A 165 1.59 3.83 5.01
C ASN A 165 0.25 3.42 4.39
N MET A 166 -0.19 2.16 4.57
CA MET A 166 -1.53 1.76 4.17
C MET A 166 -2.60 2.49 5.00
N ALA A 167 -2.39 2.72 6.29
CA ALA A 167 -3.29 3.53 7.10
C ALA A 167 -3.42 4.95 6.55
N PHE A 168 -2.31 5.61 6.19
CA PHE A 168 -2.34 6.90 5.51
C PHE A 168 -3.10 6.86 4.18
N LYS A 169 -2.96 5.77 3.41
CA LYS A 169 -3.73 5.58 2.17
C LYS A 169 -5.23 5.49 2.43
N TYR A 170 -5.64 4.76 3.46
CA TYR A 170 -7.05 4.68 3.87
C TYR A 170 -7.55 6.03 4.38
N LEU A 171 -6.79 6.72 5.23
CA LEU A 171 -7.13 8.06 5.71
C LEU A 171 -7.30 9.03 4.54
N TYR A 172 -6.39 9.04 3.55
CA TYR A 172 -6.52 9.86 2.35
C TYR A 172 -7.88 9.64 1.66
N CYS A 173 -8.27 8.37 1.44
CA CYS A 173 -9.57 8.04 0.86
C CYS A 173 -10.76 8.40 1.75
N ILE A 174 -10.63 8.31 3.08
CA ILE A 174 -11.69 8.67 4.03
C ILE A 174 -11.88 10.19 4.03
N PHE A 175 -10.81 10.97 4.09
CA PHE A 175 -10.86 12.43 3.99
C PHE A 175 -11.46 12.87 2.64
N ASP A 176 -11.11 12.22 1.53
CA ASP A 176 -11.72 12.47 0.22
C ASP A 176 -13.23 12.16 0.21
N ALA A 177 -13.61 10.98 0.68
CA ALA A 177 -15.01 10.55 0.72
C ALA A 177 -15.89 11.42 1.63
N LYS A 178 -15.29 12.17 2.57
CA LYS A 178 -15.97 13.09 3.49
C LYS A 178 -15.81 14.55 3.11
N GLU A 179 -15.30 14.84 1.90
CA GLU A 179 -15.10 16.21 1.39
C GLU A 179 -14.19 17.07 2.29
N LYS A 180 -13.26 16.42 3.00
CA LYS A 180 -12.30 17.04 3.93
C LYS A 180 -10.85 16.99 3.45
N LEU A 181 -10.60 16.37 2.29
CA LEU A 181 -9.24 16.23 1.77
C LEU A 181 -8.57 17.57 1.50
N GLU A 182 -9.27 18.53 0.91
CA GLU A 182 -8.69 19.85 0.61
C GLU A 182 -8.25 20.61 1.88
N GLU A 183 -9.03 20.49 2.96
CA GLU A 183 -8.71 21.07 4.28
C GLU A 183 -7.46 20.44 4.92
N LYS A 184 -7.12 19.20 4.53
CA LYS A 184 -6.05 18.39 5.13
C LYS A 184 -4.97 17.96 4.14
N LYS A 185 -4.94 18.52 2.93
CA LYS A 185 -4.00 18.11 1.86
C LYS A 185 -2.53 18.21 2.28
N GLU A 186 -2.17 19.23 3.06
CA GLU A 186 -0.80 19.42 3.55
C GLU A 186 -0.37 18.29 4.50
N ARG A 187 -1.32 17.62 5.17
CA ARG A 187 -1.05 16.43 6.00
C ARG A 187 -0.74 15.17 5.19
N PHE A 188 -0.96 15.19 3.88
CA PHE A 188 -0.65 14.08 2.97
C PHE A 188 0.55 14.35 2.06
N LYS A 189 1.09 15.57 2.09
CA LYS A 189 2.17 16.04 1.20
C LYS A 189 3.47 15.23 1.32
N TYR A 190 3.83 14.84 2.54
CA TYR A 190 5.05 14.08 2.81
C TYR A 190 4.79 12.61 3.11
N CYS A 191 3.54 12.14 3.00
CA CYS A 191 3.21 10.75 3.27
C CYS A 191 3.95 9.80 2.32
N HIS A 192 4.45 8.70 2.90
CA HIS A 192 5.25 7.72 2.18
C HIS A 192 4.39 6.74 1.38
N MET A 193 4.98 6.18 0.32
CA MET A 193 4.40 5.04 -0.41
C MET A 193 4.42 3.77 0.47
N PRO A 194 3.34 2.98 0.54
CA PRO A 194 3.35 1.68 1.20
C PRO A 194 4.21 0.66 0.45
N LEU A 195 5.46 0.45 0.87
CA LEU A 195 6.37 -0.46 0.15
C LEU A 195 5.92 -1.91 0.32
N ASP A 196 5.64 -2.59 -0.80
CA ASP A 196 5.36 -4.02 -0.88
C ASP A 196 6.02 -4.65 -2.12
N LYS A 197 5.64 -5.91 -2.46
CA LYS A 197 6.16 -6.61 -3.65
C LYS A 197 6.01 -5.78 -4.94
N PHE A 198 4.88 -5.10 -5.14
CA PHE A 198 4.60 -4.37 -6.37
C PHE A 198 5.36 -3.04 -6.42
N SER A 199 5.33 -2.28 -5.32
CA SER A 199 6.05 -0.99 -5.26
C SER A 199 7.57 -1.20 -5.36
N LEU A 200 8.10 -2.25 -4.72
CA LEU A 200 9.53 -2.57 -4.83
C LEU A 200 9.92 -3.11 -6.21
N GLU A 201 9.06 -3.89 -6.87
CA GLU A 201 9.32 -4.32 -8.25
C GLU A 201 9.34 -3.11 -9.20
N TRP A 202 8.45 -2.12 -9.01
CA TRP A 202 8.53 -0.87 -9.77
C TRP A 202 9.85 -0.15 -9.54
N VAL A 203 10.24 0.05 -8.27
CA VAL A 203 11.51 0.69 -7.93
C VAL A 203 12.69 -0.06 -8.55
N LYS A 204 12.70 -1.39 -8.48
CA LYS A 204 13.72 -2.24 -9.11
C LYS A 204 13.82 -1.96 -10.61
N ARG A 205 12.70 -1.97 -11.32
CA ARG A 205 12.67 -1.83 -12.79
C ARG A 205 12.94 -0.39 -13.25
N TYR A 206 12.40 0.61 -12.57
CA TYR A 206 12.60 2.02 -12.92
C TYR A 206 14.04 2.47 -12.66
N PHE A 207 14.57 2.18 -11.46
CA PHE A 207 15.92 2.57 -11.05
C PHE A 207 17.00 1.56 -11.48
N LYS A 208 16.62 0.51 -12.21
CA LYS A 208 17.52 -0.56 -12.69
C LYS A 208 18.36 -1.19 -11.57
N LYS A 209 17.75 -1.39 -10.40
CA LYS A 209 18.42 -2.10 -9.29
C LYS A 209 18.47 -3.59 -9.59
N GLY A 210 19.57 -4.25 -9.21
CA GLY A 210 19.80 -5.67 -9.52
C GLY A 210 18.84 -6.60 -8.78
N SER A 211 18.93 -6.62 -7.45
CA SER A 211 18.01 -7.36 -6.57
C SER A 211 17.34 -6.39 -5.61
N VAL A 212 16.22 -6.79 -5.01
CA VAL A 212 15.57 -6.06 -3.93
C VAL A 212 15.28 -7.07 -2.82
N LYS A 213 15.67 -6.75 -1.58
CA LYS A 213 15.33 -7.58 -0.42
C LYS A 213 13.82 -7.62 -0.22
N SER A 214 13.32 -8.72 0.38
CA SER A 214 11.90 -8.84 0.71
C SER A 214 11.48 -7.68 1.62
N TRP A 215 10.41 -6.98 1.24
CA TRP A 215 9.91 -5.85 2.00
C TRP A 215 9.57 -6.23 3.45
N SER A 216 9.10 -7.46 3.70
CA SER A 216 8.70 -7.90 5.04
C SER A 216 9.88 -8.15 5.98
N HIS A 217 11.12 -8.14 5.49
CA HIS A 217 12.35 -8.27 6.27
C HIS A 217 13.23 -7.03 6.13
N MET A 218 12.69 -5.94 5.58
CA MET A 218 13.43 -4.73 5.34
C MET A 218 13.74 -4.01 6.65
N GLU A 219 14.99 -3.59 6.79
CA GLU A 219 15.46 -2.71 7.85
C GLU A 219 15.30 -1.24 7.43
N LYS A 220 15.23 -0.35 8.44
CA LYS A 220 15.17 1.10 8.20
C LYS A 220 16.37 1.58 7.38
N GLU A 221 17.56 1.21 7.86
CA GLU A 221 18.85 1.37 7.21
C GLU A 221 19.51 0.01 7.13
N ASP A 222 19.86 -0.42 5.93
CA ASP A 222 20.56 -1.68 5.72
C ASP A 222 22.07 -1.42 5.85
N LEU A 223 22.64 -1.78 7.00
CA LEU A 223 24.04 -1.51 7.33
C LEU A 223 25.02 -2.33 6.49
N GLU A 224 24.60 -3.51 6.06
CA GLU A 224 25.39 -4.40 5.20
C GLU A 224 25.34 -3.94 3.74
N ASN A 225 24.18 -3.44 3.30
CA ASN A 225 23.99 -2.94 1.96
C ASN A 225 23.10 -1.68 1.94
N LYS A 226 23.76 -0.52 2.01
CA LYS A 226 23.14 0.80 2.05
C LYS A 226 22.19 1.09 0.87
N GLU A 227 22.16 0.27 -0.18
CA GLU A 227 21.27 0.42 -1.32
C GLU A 227 19.85 -0.12 -1.12
N TYR A 228 19.60 -0.92 -0.06
CA TYR A 228 18.37 -1.72 0.09
C TYR A 228 17.56 -1.48 1.38
N GLY A 229 17.91 -0.48 2.17
CA GLY A 229 17.12 -0.05 3.33
C GLY A 229 15.88 0.76 2.93
N TYR A 230 14.92 0.86 3.85
CA TYR A 230 13.71 1.66 3.69
C TYR A 230 14.01 3.10 3.24
N ASN A 231 14.94 3.76 3.94
CA ASN A 231 15.30 5.15 3.67
C ASN A 231 15.81 5.35 2.23
N THR A 232 16.51 4.36 1.68
CA THR A 232 17.04 4.42 0.31
C THR A 232 15.90 4.31 -0.72
N TYR A 233 14.92 3.44 -0.50
CA TYR A 233 13.76 3.37 -1.38
C TYR A 233 12.90 4.62 -1.29
N LEU A 234 12.66 5.13 -0.08
CA LEU A 234 11.93 6.37 0.12
C LEU A 234 12.58 7.53 -0.65
N LYS A 235 13.90 7.71 -0.49
CA LYS A 235 14.66 8.75 -1.19
C LYS A 235 14.50 8.66 -2.71
N ASN A 236 14.64 7.46 -3.28
CA ASN A 236 14.46 7.25 -4.71
C ASN A 236 13.06 7.68 -5.19
N ILE A 237 12.01 7.32 -4.44
CA ILE A 237 10.63 7.63 -4.79
C ILE A 237 10.38 9.14 -4.68
N GLU A 238 10.91 9.78 -3.65
CA GLU A 238 10.82 11.24 -3.48
C GLU A 238 11.54 11.99 -4.60
N GLU A 239 12.75 11.55 -4.99
CA GLU A 239 13.47 12.10 -6.14
C GLU A 239 12.67 11.94 -7.44
N TYR A 240 11.94 10.83 -7.60
CA TYR A 240 11.05 10.65 -8.75
C TYR A 240 9.89 11.66 -8.73
N CYS A 241 9.21 11.83 -7.60
CA CYS A 241 8.14 12.82 -7.47
C CYS A 241 8.63 14.25 -7.75
N GLU A 242 9.80 14.61 -7.23
CA GLU A 242 10.41 15.92 -7.43
C GLU A 242 10.75 16.16 -8.91
N GLN A 243 11.51 15.25 -9.52
CA GLN A 243 12.02 15.43 -10.88
C GLN A 243 10.93 15.35 -11.96
N LYS A 244 9.84 14.62 -11.71
CA LYS A 244 8.80 14.37 -12.73
C LYS A 244 7.59 15.26 -12.58
N TYR A 245 7.33 15.71 -11.35
CA TYR A 245 6.08 16.36 -11.00
C TYR A 245 6.29 17.55 -10.06
N ASP A 246 7.52 18.07 -9.90
CA ASP A 246 7.83 19.27 -9.09
C ASP A 246 7.29 19.17 -7.65
N GLY A 247 7.34 17.95 -7.08
CA GLY A 247 6.84 17.68 -5.74
C GLY A 247 5.32 17.84 -5.58
N GLN A 248 4.57 18.00 -6.68
CA GLN A 248 3.13 18.25 -6.67
C GLN A 248 2.27 17.02 -6.33
N ILE A 249 2.89 15.84 -6.28
CA ILE A 249 2.30 14.61 -5.78
C ILE A 249 3.22 13.97 -4.75
N SER A 250 2.64 13.47 -3.66
CA SER A 250 3.40 12.76 -2.63
C SER A 250 3.72 11.31 -3.04
N PRO A 251 4.72 10.67 -2.43
CA PRO A 251 4.94 9.23 -2.59
C PRO A 251 3.70 8.38 -2.29
N LEU A 252 2.86 8.78 -1.32
CA LEU A 252 1.57 8.14 -1.05
C LEU A 252 0.63 8.25 -2.26
N GLN A 253 0.49 9.44 -2.85
CA GLN A 253 -0.37 9.65 -4.02
C GLN A 253 0.11 8.84 -5.23
N LEU A 254 1.42 8.74 -5.40
CA LEU A 254 2.05 7.93 -6.44
C LEU A 254 1.63 6.45 -6.38
N ASP A 255 1.41 5.93 -5.17
CA ASP A 255 1.00 4.54 -4.95
C ASP A 255 -0.35 4.20 -5.60
N PHE A 256 -1.29 5.16 -5.66
CA PHE A 256 -2.58 4.94 -6.33
C PHE A 256 -2.40 4.58 -7.81
N ILE A 257 -1.29 4.99 -8.43
CA ILE A 257 -1.03 4.74 -9.85
C ILE A 257 -0.08 3.55 -10.04
N VAL A 258 1.04 3.55 -9.31
CA VAL A 258 2.08 2.52 -9.46
C VAL A 258 1.55 1.14 -9.10
N TRP A 259 0.86 1.03 -7.96
CA TRP A 259 0.42 -0.25 -7.42
C TRP A 259 -0.51 -1.03 -8.37
N PRO A 260 -1.64 -0.49 -8.86
CA PRO A 260 -2.54 -1.25 -9.73
C PRO A 260 -1.93 -1.54 -11.11
N LYS A 261 -1.07 -0.66 -11.63
CA LYS A 261 -0.39 -0.89 -12.92
C LYS A 261 0.64 -2.00 -12.80
N MET A 262 1.48 -1.98 -11.77
CA MET A 262 2.45 -3.05 -11.52
C MET A 262 1.77 -4.39 -11.27
N GLN A 263 0.69 -4.40 -10.50
CA GLN A 263 -0.07 -5.63 -10.26
C GLN A 263 -0.53 -6.29 -11.57
N LYS A 264 -1.10 -5.50 -12.49
CA LYS A 264 -1.55 -5.99 -13.80
C LYS A 264 -0.39 -6.46 -14.67
N ILE A 265 0.70 -5.70 -14.75
CA ILE A 265 1.89 -6.05 -15.53
C ILE A 265 2.49 -7.37 -15.02
N MET A 266 2.70 -7.48 -13.70
CA MET A 266 3.30 -8.67 -13.11
C MET A 266 2.39 -9.90 -13.26
N ALA A 267 1.09 -9.78 -13.03
CA ALA A 267 0.16 -10.88 -13.23
C ALA A 267 0.13 -11.35 -14.70
N THR A 268 0.19 -10.41 -15.64
CA THR A 268 0.25 -10.67 -17.07
C THR A 268 1.55 -11.37 -17.47
N GLU A 269 2.68 -10.94 -16.91
CA GLU A 269 3.97 -11.61 -17.11
C GLU A 269 3.98 -13.01 -16.51
N GLU A 270 3.49 -13.18 -15.28
CA GLU A 270 3.34 -14.50 -14.63
C GLU A 270 2.42 -15.43 -15.44
N PHE A 271 1.38 -14.90 -16.10
CA PHE A 271 0.53 -15.70 -17.00
C PHE A 271 1.24 -16.09 -18.29
N ILE A 272 1.97 -15.18 -18.95
CA ILE A 272 2.77 -15.54 -20.14
C ILE A 272 3.75 -16.66 -19.78
N LYS A 273 4.32 -16.56 -18.56
CA LYS A 273 5.26 -17.53 -17.99
C LYS A 273 4.73 -18.93 -17.72
N THR A 274 3.44 -19.18 -17.95
CA THR A 274 2.90 -20.54 -17.87
C THR A 274 2.84 -21.23 -19.23
N PHE A 275 3.18 -20.54 -20.33
CA PHE A 275 2.98 -21.03 -21.70
C PHE A 275 4.25 -21.05 -22.57
N GLU A 276 5.35 -20.37 -22.23
CA GLU A 276 6.59 -20.43 -23.04
C GLU A 276 7.59 -21.44 -22.41
N GLU A 277 7.96 -22.54 -23.06
CA GLU A 277 8.87 -23.55 -22.45
C GLU A 277 10.29 -23.04 -22.08
N ASP A 278 10.63 -21.78 -22.41
CA ASP A 278 11.92 -21.08 -22.21
C ASP A 278 11.80 -19.83 -21.27
N ASP A 279 10.88 -19.91 -20.30
CA ASP A 279 10.06 -18.82 -19.72
C ASP A 279 10.69 -17.71 -18.85
N ASP A 280 11.99 -17.46 -18.90
CA ASP A 280 12.57 -16.27 -18.25
C ASP A 280 13.32 -15.35 -19.20
N LYS A 281 13.86 -15.86 -20.31
CA LYS A 281 14.77 -15.07 -21.16
C LYS A 281 14.06 -13.89 -21.82
N TRP A 282 12.83 -14.07 -22.32
CA TRP A 282 12.11 -12.97 -22.96
C TRP A 282 11.69 -11.89 -21.96
N VAL A 283 11.10 -12.27 -20.82
CA VAL A 283 10.67 -11.31 -19.79
C VAL A 283 11.87 -10.52 -19.27
N GLN A 284 12.99 -11.18 -18.96
CA GLN A 284 14.21 -10.51 -18.50
C GLN A 284 14.79 -9.58 -19.56
N LYS A 285 14.80 -10.01 -20.83
CA LYS A 285 15.23 -9.16 -21.95
C LYS A 285 14.33 -7.93 -22.09
N ALA A 286 13.01 -8.10 -22.01
CA ALA A 286 12.07 -7.00 -22.12
C ALA A 286 12.20 -6.00 -20.97
N ILE A 287 12.32 -6.50 -19.73
CA ILE A 287 12.60 -5.67 -18.54
C ILE A 287 13.88 -4.87 -18.72
N GLY A 288 14.95 -5.47 -19.25
CA GLY A 288 16.23 -4.80 -19.48
C GLY A 288 16.17 -3.67 -20.52
N CYS A 289 15.23 -3.73 -21.47
CA CYS A 289 15.10 -2.74 -22.55
C CYS A 289 14.09 -1.61 -22.25
N GLU A 290 13.13 -1.84 -21.36
CA GLU A 290 12.01 -0.93 -21.15
C GLU A 290 12.24 0.11 -20.07
N LYS A 291 11.58 1.26 -20.23
CA LYS A 291 11.55 2.33 -19.22
C LYS A 291 10.23 2.26 -18.45
N TYR A 292 10.28 1.78 -17.21
CA TYR A 292 9.12 1.65 -16.30
C TYR A 292 8.65 2.98 -15.68
N ASP A 293 8.78 4.07 -16.44
CA ASP A 293 8.17 5.35 -16.07
C ASP A 293 6.65 5.22 -16.11
N ILE A 294 5.94 5.88 -15.19
CA ILE A 294 4.48 5.77 -15.06
C ILE A 294 3.75 6.12 -16.36
N GLY A 295 4.29 7.08 -17.14
CA GLY A 295 3.73 7.45 -18.44
C GLY A 295 3.75 6.31 -19.48
N ASN A 296 4.67 5.36 -19.33
CA ASN A 296 4.85 4.25 -20.28
C ASN A 296 4.25 2.93 -19.79
N MET A 297 3.83 2.82 -18.52
CA MET A 297 3.36 1.56 -17.94
C MET A 297 2.12 1.00 -18.65
N ASN A 298 1.22 1.85 -19.15
CA ASN A 298 0.07 1.41 -19.93
C ASN A 298 0.50 0.79 -21.27
N GLU A 299 1.49 1.37 -21.95
CA GLU A 299 2.06 0.81 -23.18
C GLU A 299 2.76 -0.53 -22.91
N ILE A 300 3.50 -0.64 -21.80
CA ILE A 300 4.12 -1.89 -21.36
C ILE A 300 3.04 -2.97 -21.16
N LEU A 301 1.96 -2.64 -20.45
CA LEU A 301 0.84 -3.55 -20.24
C LEU A 301 0.19 -3.98 -21.56
N GLU A 302 -0.11 -3.05 -22.47
CA GLU A 302 -0.69 -3.36 -23.78
C GLU A 302 0.19 -4.29 -24.61
N LYS A 303 1.51 -4.05 -24.63
CA LYS A 303 2.48 -4.96 -25.29
C LYS A 303 2.37 -6.38 -24.75
N ARG A 304 2.05 -6.54 -23.46
CA ARG A 304 1.92 -7.87 -22.85
C ARG A 304 0.56 -8.48 -23.12
N LEU A 305 -0.50 -7.69 -23.08
CA LEU A 305 -1.85 -8.15 -23.44
C LEU A 305 -1.90 -8.62 -24.89
N ILE A 306 -1.17 -7.98 -25.82
CA ILE A 306 -1.04 -8.45 -27.21
C ILE A 306 -0.46 -9.87 -27.28
N LYS A 307 0.50 -10.21 -26.41
CA LYS A 307 1.05 -11.58 -26.33
C LYS A 307 0.05 -12.57 -25.73
N ILE A 308 -0.76 -12.15 -24.76
CA ILE A 308 -1.77 -13.01 -24.13
C ILE A 308 -2.93 -13.32 -25.07
N ARG A 309 -3.36 -12.37 -25.92
CA ARG A 309 -4.56 -12.52 -26.77
C ARG A 309 -4.59 -13.83 -27.58
N PRO A 310 -3.54 -14.20 -28.33
CA PRO A 310 -3.48 -15.50 -29.02
C PRO A 310 -3.57 -16.69 -28.05
N LEU A 311 -2.89 -16.64 -26.90
CA LEU A 311 -2.88 -17.75 -25.93
C LEU A 311 -4.28 -18.05 -25.36
N ILE A 312 -5.10 -17.02 -25.19
CA ILE A 312 -6.50 -17.17 -24.74
C ILE A 312 -7.39 -17.60 -25.91
N CYS A 313 -7.24 -17.00 -27.09
CA CYS A 313 -8.09 -17.27 -28.25
C CYS A 313 -7.86 -18.67 -28.86
N ASP A 314 -6.61 -19.12 -28.96
CA ASP A 314 -6.28 -20.46 -29.46
C ASP A 314 -6.76 -21.58 -28.52
N SER A 315 -6.94 -21.27 -27.23
CA SER A 315 -7.51 -22.22 -26.26
C SER A 315 -9.02 -22.45 -26.47
N ALA A 316 -9.74 -21.49 -27.03
CA ALA A 316 -11.19 -21.56 -27.25
C ALA A 316 -11.57 -22.36 -28.52
N ASP A 317 -10.67 -22.45 -29.50
CA ASP A 317 -10.86 -23.27 -30.70
C ASP A 317 -10.38 -24.73 -30.55
N SER A 318 -9.84 -25.09 -29.38
CA SER A 318 -9.53 -26.49 -29.08
C SER A 318 -10.83 -27.26 -28.76
N THR A 319 -11.36 -27.93 -29.78
CA THR A 319 -12.44 -28.91 -29.68
C THR A 319 -11.96 -30.20 -28.99
N ILE A 320 -11.32 -30.10 -27.82
CA ILE A 320 -10.75 -31.21 -27.04
C ILE A 320 -11.40 -31.27 -25.65
N TYR A 321 -12.73 -31.32 -25.64
CA TYR A 321 -13.50 -32.07 -24.64
C TYR A 321 -14.56 -32.91 -25.35
N LYS A 322 -14.12 -33.75 -26.30
CA LYS A 322 -14.89 -34.96 -26.59
C LYS A 322 -14.67 -35.92 -25.42
N LYS A 323 -15.65 -35.97 -24.52
CA LYS A 323 -15.92 -37.15 -23.69
C LYS A 323 -15.70 -38.41 -24.54
N LYS A 324 -14.81 -39.27 -24.09
CA LYS A 324 -14.99 -40.72 -24.21
C LYS A 324 -15.03 -41.29 -22.81
#